data_AF-B1ZWX4-F1
#
_entry.id   AF-B1ZWX4-F1
#
_cell.length_a   1.000
_cell.length_b   1.000
_cell.length_c   1.000
_cell.angle_alpha   90.00
_cell.angle_beta   90.00
_cell.angle_gamma   90.00
#
_symmetry.space_group_name_H-M   'P 1'
#
loop_
_entity.id
_entity.type
_entity.pdbx_description
1 polymer ?
#
loop_
_entity_poly.entity_id
_entity_poly.type
_entity_poly.pdbx_seq_one_letter_code
_entity_poly.pdbx_strand_id
1 'polypeptide(L)'
;MRRMRALRFLALFALVFADGWAAETARAATEQVFTVRGVVRGRLQNGTLRIAHQAIPDYMPAMTMPFNVDPAALEQAAQFQPGDGVEFKFAVTDASSRAFDFRRIGGPRGADEPAAIAAVPARRLREGDEVPPFVLRDQLDRPLTLADLRGKRTVLTFIFTRCPVPEFCPLMSQRFRTLQQALATSPSADTPVQLLSITLDPEFDTPQILRAYGESYGADPARWRFATGPKEQITALTRAFAVHTEQSRGTLDHTLATALIGPDARVQTIWRGNGWKPDEILAALAQPPSQ
;
A
#
# COMPACT_ATOMS: atom_id res chain seq x y z
N MET A 1 72.91 0.39 60.53
CA MET A 1 72.65 1.12 61.79
C MET A 1 71.45 2.05 61.62
N ARG A 2 70.42 1.93 62.49
CA ARG A 2 69.32 2.90 62.78
C ARG A 2 68.36 3.24 61.62
N ARG A 3 67.04 3.44 61.75
CA ARG A 3 66.02 3.50 62.82
C ARG A 3 64.65 3.47 62.08
N MET A 4 63.69 2.63 62.46
CA MET A 4 62.48 2.96 63.24
C MET A 4 61.48 4.00 62.66
N ARG A 5 60.28 3.47 62.34
CA ARG A 5 58.91 3.90 62.71
C ARG A 5 58.23 5.12 62.05
N ALA A 6 57.16 4.78 61.32
CA ALA A 6 55.75 5.20 61.46
C ALA A 6 55.33 6.68 61.30
N LEU A 7 54.35 6.95 60.42
CA LEU A 7 53.01 7.39 60.83
C LEU A 7 51.98 7.41 59.67
N ARG A 8 50.72 7.31 60.08
CA ARG A 8 49.43 7.18 59.36
C ARG A 8 49.11 8.37 58.45
N PHE A 9 48.39 8.11 57.34
CA PHE A 9 47.25 8.93 56.92
C PHE A 9 46.17 8.07 56.28
N LEU A 10 44.94 8.28 56.75
CA LEU A 10 43.69 7.65 56.37
C LEU A 10 43.08 8.48 55.23
N ALA A 11 42.65 7.86 54.13
CA ALA A 11 41.66 8.45 53.22
C ALA A 11 40.86 7.35 52.50
N LEU A 12 39.56 7.33 52.78
CA LEU A 12 38.52 6.61 52.06
C LEU A 12 38.53 6.98 50.56
N PHE A 13 38.17 6.06 49.68
CA PHE A 13 36.98 6.22 48.82
C PHE A 13 36.59 4.89 48.17
N ALA A 14 35.30 4.60 48.23
CA ALA A 14 34.66 3.38 47.77
C ALA A 14 34.68 3.25 46.24
N LEU A 15 35.05 2.07 45.74
CA LEU A 15 34.76 1.65 44.38
C LEU A 15 33.40 0.94 44.39
N VAL A 16 32.42 1.68 43.89
CA VAL A 16 31.07 1.21 43.56
C VAL A 16 31.20 0.15 42.46
N PHE A 17 30.88 -1.10 42.78
CA PHE A 17 30.69 -2.14 41.77
C PHE A 17 29.33 -1.96 41.10
N ALA A 18 29.37 -2.03 39.78
CA ALA A 18 28.28 -1.91 38.86
C ALA A 18 27.28 -3.06 39.02
N ASP A 19 26.01 -2.70 39.14
CA ASP A 19 24.90 -3.50 38.60
C ASP A 19 23.94 -2.52 37.92
N GLY A 20 24.34 -2.11 36.72
CA GLY A 20 23.50 -1.40 35.78
C GLY A 20 22.46 -2.36 35.25
N TRP A 21 21.34 -2.50 35.96
CA TRP A 21 20.10 -3.01 35.40
C TRP A 21 19.71 -2.06 34.27
N ALA A 22 19.99 -2.47 33.03
CA ALA A 22 19.45 -1.82 31.85
C ALA A 22 17.92 -2.00 31.89
N ALA A 23 17.23 -1.04 32.49
CA ALA A 23 15.83 -0.81 32.20
C ALA A 23 15.78 -0.29 30.75
N GLU A 24 15.68 -1.24 29.81
CA GLU A 24 15.20 -0.99 28.46
C GLU A 24 13.84 -0.31 28.62
N THR A 25 13.83 1.01 28.61
CA THR A 25 12.61 1.79 28.62
C THR A 25 11.98 1.56 27.27
N ALA A 26 11.10 0.56 27.19
CA ALA A 26 10.18 0.39 26.09
C ALA A 26 9.48 1.73 25.89
N ARG A 27 9.88 2.46 24.86
CA ARG A 27 9.26 3.71 24.46
C ARG A 27 7.81 3.36 24.17
N ALA A 28 6.89 3.79 25.04
CA ALA A 28 5.47 3.56 24.84
C ALA A 28 5.11 4.04 23.43
N ALA A 29 4.61 3.13 22.60
CA ALA A 29 4.14 3.49 21.27
C ALA A 29 3.07 4.58 21.45
N THR A 30 3.24 5.72 20.79
CA THR A 30 2.31 6.84 20.93
C THR A 30 0.98 6.41 20.33
N GLU A 31 0.03 5.98 21.17
CA GLU A 31 -1.30 5.57 20.73
C GLU A 31 -2.14 6.84 20.52
N GLN A 32 -2.53 7.09 19.26
CA GLN A 32 -3.49 8.14 18.92
C GLN A 32 -4.88 7.53 18.79
N VAL A 33 -5.86 8.09 19.51
CA VAL A 33 -7.24 7.58 19.52
C VAL A 33 -8.17 8.61 18.90
N PHE A 34 -8.90 8.18 17.87
CA PHE A 34 -9.84 9.00 17.12
C PHE A 34 -11.28 8.53 17.35
N THR A 35 -12.22 9.47 17.35
CA THR A 35 -13.65 9.13 17.20
C THR A 35 -13.99 9.11 15.73
N VAL A 36 -14.55 8.00 15.26
CA VAL A 36 -14.87 7.76 13.85
C VAL A 36 -16.36 7.57 13.71
N ARG A 37 -16.98 8.28 12.76
CA ARG A 37 -18.39 8.14 12.39
C ARG A 37 -18.49 7.67 10.96
N GLY A 38 -19.41 6.76 10.64
CA GLY A 38 -19.52 6.22 9.30
C GLY A 38 -20.76 5.37 9.06
N VAL A 39 -20.78 4.69 7.92
CA VAL A 39 -21.80 3.71 7.55
C VAL A 39 -21.14 2.38 7.25
N VAL A 40 -21.64 1.30 7.84
CA VAL A 40 -21.12 -0.05 7.58
C VAL A 40 -21.40 -0.44 6.12
N ARG A 41 -20.38 -0.95 5.43
CA ARG A 41 -20.45 -1.39 4.02
C ARG A 41 -20.23 -2.88 3.83
N GLY A 42 -19.79 -3.58 4.87
CA GLY A 42 -19.60 -5.03 4.81
C GLY A 42 -18.67 -5.53 5.92
N ARG A 43 -18.60 -6.85 6.06
CA ARG A 43 -17.66 -7.55 6.94
C ARG A 43 -16.71 -8.37 6.09
N LEU A 44 -15.44 -8.39 6.46
CA LEU A 44 -14.49 -9.34 5.87
C LEU A 44 -14.25 -10.49 6.84
N GLN A 45 -13.85 -11.65 6.30
CA GLN A 45 -13.75 -12.90 7.06
C GLN A 45 -12.67 -12.90 8.17
N ASN A 46 -11.81 -11.88 8.22
CA ASN A 46 -10.67 -11.76 9.12
C ASN A 46 -10.92 -10.87 10.36
N GLY A 47 -12.16 -10.70 10.80
CA GLY A 47 -12.47 -9.85 11.96
C GLY A 47 -12.38 -8.35 11.67
N THR A 48 -12.53 -7.94 10.40
CA THR A 48 -12.55 -6.52 10.02
C THR A 48 -13.95 -6.08 9.58
N LEU A 49 -14.27 -4.82 9.86
CA LEU A 49 -15.46 -4.15 9.37
C LEU A 49 -15.09 -3.12 8.31
N ARG A 50 -15.69 -3.23 7.12
CA ARG A 50 -15.56 -2.24 6.07
C ARG A 50 -16.55 -1.11 6.33
N ILE A 51 -16.05 0.09 6.63
CA ILE A 51 -16.86 1.23 7.05
C ILE A 51 -16.54 2.43 6.18
N ALA A 52 -17.58 3.04 5.60
CA ALA A 52 -17.52 4.34 4.95
C ALA A 52 -17.54 5.43 6.03
N HIS A 53 -16.38 5.87 6.49
CA HIS A 53 -16.26 6.85 7.56
C HIS A 53 -16.12 8.30 7.06
N GLN A 54 -16.50 9.23 7.91
CA GLN A 54 -16.30 10.67 7.74
C GLN A 54 -14.84 11.04 7.96
N ALA A 55 -14.43 12.23 7.54
CA ALA A 55 -13.07 12.71 7.78
C ALA A 55 -12.76 12.71 9.28
N ILE A 56 -11.59 12.19 9.63
CA ILE A 56 -11.00 12.31 10.95
C ILE A 56 -10.06 13.51 10.91
N PRO A 57 -10.39 14.62 11.61
CA PRO A 57 -9.57 15.83 11.60
C PRO A 57 -8.11 15.54 11.88
N ASP A 58 -7.22 16.15 11.10
CA ASP A 58 -5.77 16.09 11.25
C ASP A 58 -5.16 14.68 11.18
N TYR A 59 -5.94 13.69 10.72
CA TYR A 59 -5.49 12.31 10.64
C TYR A 59 -5.80 11.65 9.29
N MET A 60 -7.06 11.60 8.85
CA MET A 60 -7.40 11.02 7.54
C MET A 60 -8.72 11.52 6.94
N PRO A 61 -8.81 11.69 5.61
CA PRO A 61 -10.04 12.10 4.93
C PRO A 61 -11.14 11.02 4.99
N ALA A 62 -12.36 11.38 4.57
CA ALA A 62 -13.51 10.46 4.58
C ALA A 62 -13.34 9.34 3.52
N MET A 63 -13.43 8.06 3.91
CA MET A 63 -13.19 6.93 2.98
C MET A 63 -13.89 5.63 3.40
N THR A 64 -13.85 4.57 2.57
CA THR A 64 -14.41 3.25 2.90
C THR A 64 -13.34 2.19 3.09
N MET A 65 -12.79 2.10 4.30
CA MET A 65 -11.71 1.17 4.60
C MET A 65 -12.12 0.05 5.57
N PRO A 66 -11.41 -1.10 5.58
CA PRO A 66 -11.53 -2.08 6.64
C PRO A 66 -10.89 -1.57 7.94
N PHE A 67 -11.61 -1.67 9.04
CA PHE A 67 -11.12 -1.44 10.39
C PHE A 67 -10.94 -2.77 11.11
N ASN A 68 -9.75 -3.00 11.67
CA ASN A 68 -9.48 -4.16 12.51
C ASN A 68 -10.28 -4.04 13.80
N VAL A 69 -11.25 -4.93 14.00
CA VAL A 69 -12.06 -4.91 15.22
C VAL A 69 -11.23 -5.48 16.35
N ASP A 70 -11.11 -4.74 17.45
CA ASP A 70 -10.50 -5.23 18.68
C ASP A 70 -11.21 -6.54 19.10
N PRO A 71 -10.49 -7.62 19.44
CA PRO A 71 -11.11 -8.89 19.82
C PRO A 71 -12.19 -8.75 20.90
N ALA A 72 -12.03 -7.82 21.85
CA ALA A 72 -13.01 -7.54 22.90
C ALA A 72 -14.29 -6.85 22.38
N ALA A 73 -14.23 -6.23 21.20
CA ALA A 73 -15.33 -5.52 20.55
C ALA A 73 -16.01 -6.33 19.43
N LEU A 74 -15.62 -7.60 19.19
CA LEU A 74 -16.18 -8.42 18.11
C LEU A 74 -17.70 -8.63 18.23
N GLU A 75 -18.22 -8.84 19.44
CA GLU A 75 -19.67 -8.97 19.66
C GLU A 75 -20.42 -7.65 19.39
N GLN A 76 -19.85 -6.52 19.84
CA GLN A 76 -20.39 -5.19 19.55
C GLN A 76 -20.35 -4.85 18.06
N ALA A 77 -19.34 -5.34 17.34
CA ALA A 77 -19.25 -5.17 15.90
C ALA A 77 -20.24 -6.09 15.16
N ALA A 78 -20.53 -7.28 15.69
CA ALA A 78 -21.40 -8.29 15.06
C ALA A 78 -22.84 -7.83 14.83
N GLN A 79 -23.35 -6.93 15.68
CA GLN A 79 -24.71 -6.37 15.58
C GLN A 79 -24.92 -5.38 14.42
N PHE A 80 -23.89 -5.00 13.67
CA PHE A 80 -24.01 -4.06 12.55
C PHE A 80 -24.14 -4.77 11.20
N GLN A 81 -25.08 -4.29 10.38
CA GLN A 81 -25.35 -4.72 9.02
C GLN A 81 -24.94 -3.62 8.00
N PRO A 82 -24.68 -3.98 6.73
CA PRO A 82 -24.46 -2.97 5.69
C PRO A 82 -25.61 -1.97 5.61
N GLY A 83 -25.28 -0.68 5.61
CA GLY A 83 -26.25 0.43 5.65
C GLY A 83 -26.43 1.07 7.04
N ASP A 84 -25.97 0.42 8.11
CA ASP A 84 -26.07 0.94 9.47
C ASP A 84 -25.12 2.11 9.73
N GLY A 85 -25.63 3.18 10.33
CA GLY A 85 -24.82 4.26 10.89
C GLY A 85 -24.08 3.80 12.15
N VAL A 86 -22.77 4.05 12.20
CA VAL A 86 -21.89 3.61 13.29
C VAL A 86 -20.95 4.73 13.74
N GLU A 87 -20.77 4.85 15.05
CA GLU A 87 -19.68 5.59 15.69
C GLU A 87 -18.79 4.61 16.46
N PHE A 88 -17.47 4.79 16.44
CA PHE A 88 -16.54 3.95 17.19
C PHE A 88 -15.23 4.70 17.48
N LYS A 89 -14.37 4.11 18.31
CA LYS A 89 -13.02 4.59 18.60
C LYS A 89 -12.00 3.84 17.75
N PHE A 90 -11.07 4.57 17.16
CA PHE A 90 -9.98 4.02 16.35
C PHE A 90 -8.64 4.40 16.98
N ALA A 91 -7.94 3.42 17.53
CA ALA A 91 -6.61 3.60 18.09
C ALA A 91 -5.55 3.16 17.08
N VAL A 92 -4.52 3.99 16.92
CA VAL A 92 -3.42 3.77 15.99
C VAL A 92 -2.08 3.98 16.69
N THR A 93 -1.17 3.07 16.41
CA THR A 93 0.24 3.08 16.81
C THR A 93 1.12 2.95 15.57
N ASP A 94 2.43 3.12 15.72
CA ASP A 94 3.39 2.94 14.62
C ASP A 94 3.39 1.52 14.03
N ALA A 95 2.82 0.53 14.74
CA ALA A 95 2.86 -0.89 14.37
C ALA A 95 1.50 -1.55 14.15
N SER A 96 0.40 -0.92 14.59
CA SER A 96 -0.93 -1.56 14.59
C SER A 96 -2.08 -0.56 14.73
N SER A 97 -3.28 -0.98 14.34
CA SER A 97 -4.51 -0.24 14.55
C SER A 97 -5.65 -1.14 15.00
N ARG A 98 -6.58 -0.59 15.80
CA ARG A 98 -7.74 -1.31 16.33
C ARG A 98 -8.95 -0.41 16.50
N ALA A 99 -10.13 -0.95 16.24
CA ALA A 99 -11.42 -0.29 16.36
C ALA A 99 -12.25 -0.94 17.48
N PHE A 100 -12.80 -0.11 18.37
CA PHE A 100 -13.52 -0.54 19.58
C PHE A 100 -14.59 0.47 19.98
N ASP A 101 -15.41 0.15 21.00
CA ASP A 101 -16.51 1.01 21.49
C ASP A 101 -17.51 1.38 20.38
N PHE A 102 -18.02 0.36 19.67
CA PHE A 102 -18.97 0.56 18.57
C PHE A 102 -20.36 0.93 19.09
N ARG A 103 -20.94 1.99 18.55
CA ARG A 103 -22.27 2.50 18.90
C ARG A 103 -23.07 2.80 17.65
N ARG A 104 -24.33 2.38 17.66
CA ARG A 104 -25.27 2.64 16.57
C ARG A 104 -25.71 4.10 16.63
N ILE A 105 -25.64 4.79 15.50
CA ILE A 105 -26.10 6.18 15.37
C ILE A 105 -27.19 6.26 14.30
N GLY A 106 -28.20 7.11 14.54
CA GLY A 106 -29.22 7.42 13.53
C GLY A 106 -28.61 8.23 12.39
N GLY A 107 -28.64 7.71 11.16
CA GLY A 107 -28.00 8.35 10.01
C GLY A 107 -28.82 9.48 9.38
N PRO A 108 -28.19 10.41 8.63
CA PRO A 108 -28.89 11.31 7.72
C PRO A 108 -29.59 10.49 6.62
N ARG A 109 -30.90 10.68 6.48
CA ARG A 109 -31.68 10.16 5.34
C ARG A 109 -31.43 11.06 4.12
N GLY A 110 -30.69 10.53 3.14
CA GLY A 110 -30.74 10.86 1.71
C GLY A 110 -30.24 12.25 1.26
N ALA A 111 -29.44 12.27 0.19
CA ALA A 111 -29.43 13.36 -0.80
C ALA A 111 -28.87 12.81 -2.13
N ASP A 112 -29.82 12.53 -3.04
CA ASP A 112 -29.74 12.38 -4.50
C ASP A 112 -28.61 11.54 -5.12
N GLU A 113 -28.96 10.28 -5.39
CA GLU A 113 -28.34 9.44 -6.39
C GLU A 113 -29.34 9.28 -7.56
N PRO A 114 -29.07 9.78 -8.78
CA PRO A 114 -29.74 9.25 -9.95
C PRO A 114 -29.30 7.81 -10.14
N ALA A 115 -30.28 6.93 -10.31
CA ALA A 115 -30.12 5.53 -10.61
C ALA A 115 -29.12 5.28 -11.75
N ALA A 116 -28.19 4.35 -11.49
CA ALA A 116 -27.47 3.49 -12.44
C ALA A 116 -26.94 4.12 -13.75
N ILE A 117 -25.61 4.17 -13.87
CA ILE A 117 -24.97 3.81 -15.14
C ILE A 117 -24.49 2.37 -15.02
N ALA A 118 -25.08 1.54 -15.85
CA ALA A 118 -24.88 0.12 -15.96
C ALA A 118 -23.40 -0.30 -15.95
N ALA A 119 -23.16 -1.46 -15.33
CA ALA A 119 -21.95 -2.24 -15.55
C ALA A 119 -21.69 -2.39 -17.05
N VAL A 120 -20.58 -1.84 -17.53
CA VAL A 120 -19.86 -2.47 -18.63
C VAL A 120 -19.00 -3.54 -17.98
N PRO A 121 -19.25 -4.84 -18.19
CA PRO A 121 -18.32 -5.86 -17.75
C PRO A 121 -17.09 -5.73 -18.62
N ALA A 122 -16.10 -4.94 -18.20
CA ALA A 122 -14.75 -5.24 -18.58
C ALA A 122 -14.46 -6.61 -17.97
N ARG A 123 -14.46 -7.66 -18.81
CA ARG A 123 -14.07 -9.00 -18.39
C ARG A 123 -12.75 -8.87 -17.63
N ARG A 124 -12.75 -9.28 -16.36
CA ARG A 124 -11.54 -9.33 -15.54
C ARG A 124 -10.47 -10.09 -16.31
N LEU A 125 -9.28 -9.50 -16.41
CA LEU A 125 -8.16 -10.14 -17.08
C LEU A 125 -7.80 -11.45 -16.38
N ARG A 126 -7.58 -12.46 -17.21
CA ARG A 126 -7.05 -13.77 -16.85
C ARG A 126 -5.69 -13.95 -17.50
N GLU A 127 -4.95 -14.95 -17.05
CA GLU A 127 -3.73 -15.36 -17.75
C GLU A 127 -4.08 -15.75 -19.20
N GLY A 128 -3.24 -15.33 -20.14
CA GLY A 128 -3.45 -15.41 -21.58
C GLY A 128 -4.26 -14.27 -22.19
N ASP A 129 -4.95 -13.45 -21.40
CA ASP A 129 -5.68 -12.29 -21.94
C ASP A 129 -4.70 -11.18 -22.37
N GLU A 130 -4.99 -10.51 -23.49
CA GLU A 130 -4.24 -9.34 -23.92
C GLU A 130 -4.58 -8.14 -23.02
N VAL A 131 -3.56 -7.37 -22.65
CA VAL A 131 -3.76 -6.13 -21.90
C VAL A 131 -4.56 -5.15 -22.76
N PRO A 132 -5.64 -4.53 -22.24
CA PRO A 132 -6.44 -3.59 -23.02
C PRO A 132 -5.58 -2.43 -23.55
N PRO A 133 -5.88 -1.90 -24.74
CA PRO A 133 -5.17 -0.73 -25.24
C PRO A 133 -5.38 0.45 -24.29
N PHE A 134 -4.30 1.20 -24.06
CA PHE A 134 -4.31 2.40 -23.24
C PHE A 134 -3.40 3.46 -23.86
N VAL A 135 -3.64 4.71 -23.48
CA VAL A 135 -2.78 5.85 -23.81
C VAL A 135 -2.51 6.62 -22.53
N LEU A 136 -1.29 6.49 -22.03
CA LEU A 136 -0.80 7.13 -20.82
C LEU A 136 0.46 7.96 -21.15
N ARG A 137 1.00 8.63 -20.14
CA ARG A 137 2.29 9.31 -20.18
C ARG A 137 3.13 8.87 -19.00
N ASP A 138 4.44 8.76 -19.21
CA ASP A 138 5.36 8.40 -18.14
C ASP A 138 5.85 9.62 -17.34
N GLN A 139 6.69 9.38 -16.35
CA GLN A 139 7.26 10.40 -15.46
C GLN A 139 8.20 11.41 -16.16
N LEU A 140 8.57 11.13 -17.41
CA LEU A 140 9.32 12.04 -18.27
C LEU A 140 8.42 12.71 -19.33
N ASP A 141 7.10 12.63 -19.14
CA ASP A 141 6.06 13.13 -20.03
C ASP A 141 6.04 12.48 -21.43
N ARG A 142 6.68 11.32 -21.58
CA ARG A 142 6.71 10.59 -22.85
C ARG A 142 5.45 9.74 -22.99
N PRO A 143 4.88 9.60 -24.20
CA PRO A 143 3.78 8.68 -24.44
C PRO A 143 4.12 7.25 -23.98
N LEU A 144 3.13 6.58 -23.42
CA LEU A 144 3.19 5.19 -23.02
C LEU A 144 1.89 4.50 -23.48
N THR A 145 2.03 3.48 -24.31
CA THR A 145 0.93 2.74 -24.93
C THR A 145 1.12 1.24 -24.78
N LEU A 146 0.12 0.46 -25.20
CA LEU A 146 0.24 -1.00 -25.26
C LEU A 146 1.43 -1.48 -26.11
N ALA A 147 1.77 -0.75 -27.19
CA ALA A 147 2.88 -1.10 -28.06
C ALA A 147 4.24 -1.05 -27.33
N ASP A 148 4.38 -0.18 -26.33
CA ASP A 148 5.58 -0.07 -25.49
C ASP A 148 5.80 -1.30 -24.58
N LEU A 149 4.77 -2.14 -24.40
CA LEU A 149 4.87 -3.39 -23.66
C LEU A 149 5.34 -4.55 -24.54
N ARG A 150 5.26 -4.42 -25.86
CA ARG A 150 5.65 -5.50 -26.79
C ARG A 150 7.16 -5.62 -26.91
N GLY A 151 7.63 -6.83 -27.21
CA GLY A 151 9.05 -7.19 -27.33
C GLY A 151 9.81 -7.25 -26.00
N LYS A 152 9.15 -7.05 -24.86
CA LYS A 152 9.75 -7.09 -23.53
C LYS A 152 8.77 -7.63 -22.50
N ARG A 153 9.27 -8.19 -21.40
CA ARG A 153 8.42 -8.56 -20.27
C ARG A 153 8.19 -7.36 -19.38
N THR A 154 6.97 -7.17 -18.90
CA THR A 154 6.61 -6.04 -18.04
C THR A 154 6.04 -6.52 -16.72
N VAL A 155 6.65 -6.10 -15.60
CA VAL A 155 6.03 -6.25 -14.28
C VAL A 155 5.27 -4.96 -13.99
N LEU A 156 3.94 -5.02 -14.05
CA LEU A 156 3.04 -3.89 -13.88
C LEU A 156 2.43 -3.92 -12.48
N THR A 157 2.43 -2.79 -11.78
CA THR A 157 1.68 -2.61 -10.53
C THR A 157 0.95 -1.27 -10.52
N PHE A 158 0.12 -1.05 -9.51
CA PHE A 158 -0.62 0.18 -9.29
C PHE A 158 -0.25 0.82 -7.95
N ILE A 159 -0.05 2.13 -7.94
CA ILE A 159 0.32 2.91 -6.76
C ILE A 159 -0.42 4.26 -6.76
N PHE A 160 -0.33 5.04 -5.69
CA PHE A 160 -0.48 6.49 -5.77
C PHE A 160 0.46 7.14 -4.76
N THR A 161 0.99 8.32 -5.08
CA THR A 161 2.17 8.84 -4.34
C THR A 161 1.86 9.26 -2.90
N ARG A 162 0.60 9.55 -2.60
CA ARG A 162 0.14 10.00 -1.27
C ARG A 162 -0.37 8.88 -0.37
N CYS A 163 -0.15 7.62 -0.72
CA CYS A 163 -0.64 6.50 0.08
C CYS A 163 0.03 6.49 1.46
N PRO A 164 -0.73 6.65 2.57
CA PRO A 164 -0.15 6.76 3.90
C PRO A 164 0.13 5.40 4.53
N VAL A 165 -0.36 4.30 3.94
CA VAL A 165 -0.33 2.96 4.55
C VAL A 165 0.94 2.22 4.09
N PRO A 166 1.92 1.98 4.99
CA PRO A 166 3.21 1.39 4.61
C PRO A 166 3.10 0.04 3.90
N GLU A 167 2.12 -0.78 4.29
CA GLU A 167 1.91 -2.13 3.76
C GLU A 167 1.36 -2.15 2.32
N PHE A 168 0.97 -1.01 1.75
CA PHE A 168 0.36 -0.93 0.42
C PHE A 168 1.34 -0.34 -0.61
N CYS A 169 1.13 0.90 -1.07
CA CYS A 169 1.92 1.49 -2.14
C CYS A 169 3.42 1.63 -1.77
N PRO A 170 3.79 2.06 -0.55
CA PRO A 170 5.19 2.11 -0.14
C PRO A 170 5.86 0.73 -0.19
N LEU A 171 5.19 -0.33 0.26
CA LEU A 171 5.69 -1.71 0.17
C LEU A 171 5.84 -2.16 -1.30
N MET A 172 4.88 -1.84 -2.17
CA MET A 172 5.00 -2.17 -3.60
C MET A 172 6.21 -1.49 -4.24
N SER A 173 6.40 -0.19 -3.99
CA SER A 173 7.55 0.58 -4.48
C SER A 173 8.87 0.05 -3.91
N GLN A 174 8.92 -0.34 -2.64
CA GLN A 174 10.10 -0.97 -2.04
C GLN A 174 10.43 -2.31 -2.73
N ARG A 175 9.43 -3.15 -3.00
CA ARG A 175 9.64 -4.42 -3.70
C ARG A 175 10.06 -4.22 -5.16
N PHE A 176 9.49 -3.23 -5.84
CA PHE A 176 9.91 -2.88 -7.20
C PHE A 176 11.36 -2.38 -7.26
N ARG A 177 11.81 -1.62 -6.24
CA ARG A 177 13.24 -1.30 -6.08
C ARG A 177 14.09 -2.57 -5.95
N THR A 178 13.69 -3.53 -5.12
CA THR A 178 14.39 -4.82 -4.99
C THR A 178 14.45 -5.57 -6.32
N LEU A 179 13.33 -5.62 -7.07
CA LEU A 179 13.30 -6.22 -8.41
C LEU A 179 14.26 -5.51 -9.36
N GLN A 180 14.26 -4.18 -9.40
CA GLN A 180 15.17 -3.41 -10.25
C GLN A 180 16.64 -3.74 -9.95
N GLN A 181 17.00 -3.83 -8.67
CA GLN A 181 18.36 -4.17 -8.24
C GLN A 181 18.76 -5.59 -8.65
N ALA A 182 17.87 -6.58 -8.46
CA ALA A 182 18.13 -7.96 -8.87
C ALA A 182 18.22 -8.12 -10.39
N LEU A 183 17.40 -7.38 -11.16
CA LEU A 183 17.44 -7.38 -12.61
C LEU A 183 18.68 -6.69 -13.18
N ALA A 184 19.33 -5.82 -12.40
CA ALA A 184 20.60 -5.20 -12.80
C ALA A 184 21.80 -6.16 -12.67
N THR A 185 21.71 -7.17 -11.79
CA THR A 185 22.80 -8.13 -11.52
C THR A 185 22.60 -9.48 -12.22
N SER A 186 21.41 -9.76 -12.75
CA SER A 186 21.18 -10.96 -13.56
C SER A 186 21.79 -10.83 -14.96
N PRO A 187 22.29 -11.94 -15.56
CA PRO A 187 22.63 -11.98 -16.98
C PRO A 187 21.44 -11.48 -17.80
N SER A 188 21.70 -10.74 -18.87
CA SER A 188 20.63 -10.26 -19.75
C SER A 188 19.78 -11.44 -20.20
N ALA A 189 18.54 -11.55 -19.71
CA ALA A 189 17.58 -12.48 -20.24
C ALA A 189 17.44 -12.20 -21.75
N ASP A 190 17.25 -13.24 -22.57
CA ASP A 190 17.06 -13.10 -24.02
C ASP A 190 15.94 -12.10 -24.37
N THR A 191 14.99 -11.91 -23.44
CA THR A 191 13.94 -10.91 -23.51
C THR A 191 14.17 -9.82 -22.46
N PRO A 192 14.21 -8.53 -22.85
CA PRO A 192 14.36 -7.43 -21.90
C PRO A 192 13.17 -7.37 -20.91
N VAL A 193 13.42 -6.88 -19.70
CA VAL A 193 12.40 -6.71 -18.65
C VAL A 193 12.27 -5.24 -18.28
N GLN A 194 11.04 -4.75 -18.15
CA GLN A 194 10.72 -3.44 -17.60
C GLN A 194 9.80 -3.55 -16.39
N LEU A 195 9.89 -2.58 -15.49
CA LEU A 195 8.95 -2.37 -14.39
C LEU A 195 8.07 -1.17 -14.73
N LEU A 196 6.77 -1.28 -14.42
CA LEU A 196 5.79 -0.23 -14.67
C LEU A 196 4.89 -0.05 -13.44
N SER A 197 4.82 1.17 -12.93
CA SER A 197 3.89 1.57 -11.86
C SER A 197 2.90 2.58 -12.40
N ILE A 198 1.61 2.26 -12.39
CA ILE A 198 0.55 3.15 -12.88
C ILE A 198 -0.13 3.82 -11.69
N THR A 199 -0.31 5.14 -11.73
CA THR A 199 -1.00 5.86 -10.66
C THR A 199 -2.49 5.52 -10.63
N LEU A 200 -3.05 5.48 -9.42
CA LEU A 200 -4.48 5.42 -9.15
C LEU A 200 -5.11 6.80 -8.87
N ASP A 201 -4.29 7.85 -8.73
CA ASP A 201 -4.70 9.22 -8.43
C ASP A 201 -4.17 10.20 -9.50
N PRO A 202 -4.62 10.09 -10.77
CA PRO A 202 -4.09 10.89 -11.87
C PRO A 202 -4.38 12.40 -11.74
N GLU A 203 -5.32 12.79 -10.88
CA GLU A 203 -5.65 14.19 -10.62
C GLU A 203 -4.56 14.90 -9.78
N PHE A 204 -3.84 14.14 -8.94
CA PHE A 204 -2.72 14.64 -8.14
C PHE A 204 -1.37 14.21 -8.72
N ASP A 205 -1.24 12.95 -9.14
CA ASP A 205 0.02 12.35 -9.58
C ASP A 205 0.35 12.78 -11.03
N THR A 206 0.83 14.01 -11.16
CA THR A 206 1.42 14.55 -12.38
C THR A 206 2.72 13.80 -12.74
N PRO A 207 3.20 13.86 -14.00
CA PRO A 207 4.49 13.28 -14.37
C PRO A 207 5.65 13.72 -13.47
N GLN A 208 5.66 14.99 -13.07
CA GLN A 208 6.70 15.57 -12.20
C GLN A 208 6.65 14.99 -10.78
N ILE A 209 5.44 14.81 -10.22
CA ILE A 209 5.25 14.19 -8.91
C ILE A 209 5.67 12.72 -8.95
N LEU A 210 5.27 12.00 -10.00
CA LEU A 210 5.67 10.61 -10.19
C LEU A 210 7.18 10.45 -10.38
N ARG A 211 7.84 11.42 -11.03
CA ARG A 211 9.29 11.45 -11.16
C ARG A 211 9.96 11.58 -9.80
N ALA A 212 9.57 12.58 -9.01
CA ALA A 212 10.12 12.79 -7.67
C ALA A 212 9.88 11.59 -6.75
N TYR A 213 8.68 10.99 -6.85
CA TYR A 213 8.36 9.75 -6.13
C TYR A 213 9.29 8.61 -6.56
N GLY A 214 9.44 8.34 -7.86
CA GLY A 214 10.35 7.30 -8.36
C GLY A 214 11.81 7.54 -7.94
N GLU A 215 12.30 8.78 -8.01
CA GLU A 215 13.64 9.17 -7.57
C GLU A 215 13.87 8.85 -6.09
N SER A 216 12.87 9.04 -5.22
CA SER A 216 12.97 8.70 -3.80
C SER A 216 13.16 7.19 -3.53
N TYR A 217 12.73 6.34 -4.47
CA TYR A 217 12.96 4.89 -4.43
C TYR A 217 14.20 4.46 -5.24
N GLY A 218 14.92 5.39 -5.86
CA GLY A 218 16.07 5.10 -6.72
C GLY A 218 15.67 4.42 -8.04
N ALA A 219 14.48 4.74 -8.57
CA ALA A 219 14.05 4.21 -9.86
C ALA A 219 14.94 4.72 -11.00
N ASP A 220 15.39 3.81 -11.86
CA ASP A 220 16.04 4.12 -13.13
C ASP A 220 14.96 4.27 -14.21
N PRO A 221 14.73 5.46 -14.80
CA PRO A 221 13.70 5.66 -15.82
C PRO A 221 13.84 4.79 -17.09
N ALA A 222 15.01 4.18 -17.32
CA ALA A 222 15.21 3.22 -18.39
C ALA A 222 14.67 1.82 -18.07
N ARG A 223 14.48 1.49 -16.79
CA ARG A 223 14.07 0.17 -16.29
C ARG A 223 12.73 0.19 -15.58
N TRP A 224 12.43 1.27 -14.87
CA TRP A 224 11.23 1.43 -14.07
C TRP A 224 10.52 2.74 -14.43
N ARG A 225 9.36 2.61 -15.07
CA ARG A 225 8.52 3.73 -15.48
C ARG A 225 7.36 3.91 -14.49
N PHE A 226 7.00 5.16 -14.26
CA PHE A 226 5.79 5.54 -13.54
C PHE A 226 4.88 6.25 -14.52
N ALA A 227 3.59 5.92 -14.53
CA ALA A 227 2.67 6.43 -15.54
C ALA A 227 1.40 7.04 -14.95
N THR A 228 0.92 8.09 -15.61
CA THR A 228 -0.35 8.79 -15.36
C THR A 228 -1.05 9.09 -16.68
N GLY A 229 -2.29 9.55 -16.62
CA GLY A 229 -3.08 9.85 -17.82
C GLY A 229 -4.53 10.17 -17.51
N PRO A 230 -5.40 10.20 -18.54
CA PRO A 230 -6.83 10.47 -18.35
C PRO A 230 -7.45 9.53 -17.33
N LYS A 231 -8.29 10.07 -16.44
CA LYS A 231 -8.94 9.32 -15.35
C LYS A 231 -9.75 8.12 -15.87
N GLU A 232 -10.35 8.26 -17.04
CA GLU A 232 -11.13 7.23 -17.72
C GLU A 232 -10.23 6.06 -18.14
N GLN A 233 -9.01 6.34 -18.63
CA GLN A 233 -8.02 5.32 -19.02
C GLN A 233 -7.51 4.56 -17.79
N ILE A 234 -7.17 5.28 -16.72
CA ILE A 234 -6.77 4.67 -15.44
C ILE A 234 -7.91 3.79 -14.90
N THR A 235 -9.14 4.29 -14.88
CA THR A 235 -10.31 3.53 -14.42
C THR A 235 -10.57 2.28 -15.25
N ALA A 236 -10.39 2.35 -16.57
CA ALA A 236 -10.54 1.19 -17.45
C ALA A 236 -9.49 0.12 -17.14
N LEU A 237 -8.22 0.52 -16.96
CA LEU A 237 -7.13 -0.37 -16.59
C LEU A 237 -7.35 -1.00 -15.21
N THR A 238 -7.69 -0.21 -14.20
CA THR A 238 -7.90 -0.74 -12.85
C THR A 238 -9.04 -1.74 -12.82
N ARG A 239 -10.16 -1.47 -13.51
CA ARG A 239 -11.26 -2.42 -13.70
C ARG A 239 -10.78 -3.72 -14.37
N ALA A 240 -9.99 -3.63 -15.44
CA ALA A 240 -9.50 -4.80 -16.17
C ALA A 240 -8.63 -5.72 -15.28
N PHE A 241 -7.72 -5.14 -14.49
CA PHE A 241 -6.90 -5.89 -13.52
C PHE A 241 -7.65 -6.29 -12.24
N ALA A 242 -8.92 -5.90 -12.11
CA ALA A 242 -9.73 -6.00 -10.89
C ALA A 242 -9.04 -5.36 -9.67
N VAL A 243 -8.35 -4.26 -9.95
CA VAL A 243 -8.01 -3.22 -8.99
C VAL A 243 -9.29 -2.43 -8.80
N HIS A 244 -10.01 -2.72 -7.71
CA HIS A 244 -11.15 -1.91 -7.33
C HIS A 244 -10.61 -0.51 -7.03
N THR A 245 -11.23 0.52 -7.61
CA THR A 245 -10.94 1.93 -7.30
C THR A 245 -12.29 2.58 -7.08
N GLU A 246 -12.60 2.91 -5.84
CA GLU A 246 -13.80 3.69 -5.53
C GLU A 246 -13.34 5.05 -5.02
N GLN A 247 -13.64 6.10 -5.79
CA GLN A 247 -13.47 7.47 -5.32
C GLN A 247 -14.81 7.97 -4.80
N SER A 248 -14.88 8.23 -3.50
CA SER A 248 -16.00 8.95 -2.90
C SER A 248 -15.44 10.02 -1.98
N ARG A 249 -15.84 11.28 -2.23
CA ARG A 249 -15.54 12.44 -1.36
C ARG A 249 -14.05 12.65 -1.03
N GLY A 250 -13.16 12.47 -2.00
CA GLY A 250 -11.74 12.81 -1.89
C GLY A 250 -10.82 11.70 -1.39
N THR A 251 -11.31 10.46 -1.27
CA THR A 251 -10.47 9.30 -0.95
C THR A 251 -10.65 8.16 -1.93
N LEU A 252 -9.56 7.42 -2.14
CA LEU A 252 -9.41 6.33 -3.09
C LEU A 252 -9.32 4.98 -2.35
N ASP A 253 -10.37 4.19 -2.43
CA ASP A 253 -10.34 2.79 -1.95
C ASP A 253 -9.78 1.90 -3.05
N HIS A 254 -8.70 1.15 -2.79
CA HIS A 254 -8.22 0.20 -3.79
C HIS A 254 -7.70 -1.16 -3.32
N THR A 255 -7.94 -2.19 -4.14
CA THR A 255 -7.20 -3.45 -4.06
C THR A 255 -5.85 -3.28 -4.77
N LEU A 256 -4.84 -4.08 -4.42
CA LEU A 256 -3.57 -4.10 -5.16
C LEU A 256 -3.55 -5.28 -6.11
N ALA A 257 -2.92 -5.09 -7.27
CA ALA A 257 -2.58 -6.17 -8.17
C ALA A 257 -1.23 -5.86 -8.81
N THR A 258 -0.37 -6.87 -8.88
CA THR A 258 0.83 -6.86 -9.70
C THR A 258 0.66 -7.91 -10.78
N ALA A 259 0.98 -7.59 -12.02
CA ALA A 259 0.87 -8.50 -13.15
C ALA A 259 2.20 -8.62 -13.88
N LEU A 260 2.51 -9.83 -14.32
CA LEU A 260 3.58 -10.09 -15.27
C LEU A 260 2.97 -10.20 -16.65
N ILE A 261 3.46 -9.38 -17.57
CA ILE A 261 2.99 -9.28 -18.95
C ILE A 261 4.13 -9.74 -19.86
N GLY A 262 3.80 -10.61 -20.82
CA GLY A 262 4.72 -11.15 -21.80
C GLY A 262 5.07 -10.16 -22.93
N PRO A 263 6.05 -10.52 -23.78
CA PRO A 263 6.48 -9.69 -24.92
C PRO A 263 5.43 -9.54 -26.02
N ASP A 264 4.35 -10.30 -25.97
CA ASP A 264 3.17 -10.22 -26.83
C ASP A 264 2.07 -9.31 -26.26
N ALA A 265 2.34 -8.65 -25.13
CA ALA A 265 1.39 -7.86 -24.34
C ALA A 265 0.22 -8.67 -23.74
N ARG A 266 0.41 -9.98 -23.55
CA ARG A 266 -0.54 -10.83 -22.81
C ARG A 266 -0.15 -11.01 -21.36
N VAL A 267 -1.14 -11.16 -20.49
CA VAL A 267 -0.95 -11.43 -19.07
C VAL A 267 -0.42 -12.86 -18.90
N GLN A 268 0.73 -13.02 -18.25
CA GLN A 268 1.29 -14.32 -17.88
C GLN A 268 0.85 -14.74 -16.48
N THR A 269 0.87 -13.80 -15.52
CA THR A 269 0.51 -14.06 -14.12
C THR A 269 -0.05 -12.79 -13.49
N ILE A 270 -1.02 -12.95 -12.57
CA ILE A 270 -1.54 -11.86 -11.74
C ILE A 270 -1.43 -12.24 -10.27
N TRP A 271 -0.60 -11.52 -9.52
CA TRP A 271 -0.57 -11.57 -8.06
C TRP A 271 -1.58 -10.57 -7.51
N ARG A 272 -2.58 -11.08 -6.80
CA ARG A 272 -3.62 -10.26 -6.16
C ARG A 272 -3.20 -9.88 -4.75
N GLY A 273 -3.44 -8.62 -4.38
CA GLY A 273 -3.01 -8.05 -3.11
C GLY A 273 -1.52 -7.71 -3.09
N ASN A 274 -1.01 -7.58 -1.87
CA ASN A 274 0.37 -7.19 -1.54
C ASN A 274 1.15 -8.34 -0.86
N GLY A 275 0.73 -9.59 -1.03
CA GLY A 275 1.37 -10.75 -0.38
C GLY A 275 2.64 -11.27 -1.07
N TRP A 276 2.77 -11.04 -2.38
CA TRP A 276 3.85 -11.60 -3.22
C TRP A 276 5.23 -11.10 -2.82
N LYS A 277 6.26 -11.95 -2.88
CA LYS A 277 7.66 -11.58 -2.61
C LYS A 277 8.44 -11.33 -3.91
N PRO A 278 9.49 -10.48 -3.91
CA PRO A 278 10.33 -10.27 -5.09
C PRO A 278 10.85 -11.56 -5.74
N ASP A 279 11.24 -12.55 -4.93
CA ASP A 279 11.73 -13.84 -5.42
C ASP A 279 10.69 -14.61 -6.24
N GLU A 280 9.39 -14.47 -5.93
CA GLU A 280 8.32 -15.09 -6.71
C GLU A 280 8.22 -14.49 -8.12
N ILE A 281 8.38 -13.16 -8.23
CA ILE A 281 8.39 -12.47 -9.51
C ILE A 281 9.65 -12.84 -10.30
N LEU A 282 10.81 -12.89 -9.64
CA LEU A 282 12.08 -13.29 -10.27
C LEU A 282 12.02 -14.74 -10.77
N ALA A 283 11.42 -15.66 -10.00
CA ALA A 283 11.19 -17.03 -10.43
C ALA A 283 10.27 -17.10 -11.65
N ALA A 284 9.18 -16.32 -11.69
CA ALA A 284 8.31 -16.23 -12.86
C ALA A 284 9.02 -15.62 -14.09
N LEU A 285 9.90 -14.65 -13.87
CA LEU A 285 10.74 -14.04 -14.92
C LEU A 285 11.83 -14.98 -15.45
N ALA A 286 12.22 -16.01 -14.68
CA ALA A 286 13.16 -17.04 -15.15
C ALA A 286 12.49 -18.11 -16.02
N GLN A 287 11.16 -18.26 -15.95
CA GLN A 287 10.43 -19.16 -16.83
C GLN A 287 10.31 -18.56 -18.24
N PRO A 288 10.39 -19.40 -19.30
CA PRO A 288 10.16 -18.93 -20.66
C PRO A 288 8.74 -18.34 -20.79
N PRO A 289 8.53 -17.34 -21.66
CA PRO A 289 7.20 -16.80 -21.87
C PRO A 289 6.26 -17.89 -22.37
N SER A 290 5.10 -18.03 -21.72
CA SER A 290 4.01 -18.92 -22.15
C SER A 290 3.62 -18.61 -23.60
N GLN A 291 3.53 -19.64 -24.45
CA GLN A 291 3.05 -19.52 -25.83
C GLN A 291 1.53 -19.36 -25.89
#